data_AF-A0A699QNF5-F1
#
_entry.id   AF-A0A699QNF5-F1
#
_cell.length_a   1.000
_cell.length_b   1.000
_cell.length_c   1.000
_cell.angle_alpha   90.00
_cell.angle_beta   90.00
_cell.angle_gamma   90.00
#
_symmetry.space_group_name_H-M   'P 1'
#
loop_
_entity.id
_entity.type
_entity.pdbx_description
1 polymer ?
#
loop_
_entity_poly.entity_id
_entity_poly.type
_entity_poly.pdbx_seq_one_letter_code
_entity_poly.pdbx_strand_id
1 'polypeptide(L)'
;GTGYENQRIGNVAGARETVEQADWRDDTDDDELEDQELEVHYMYMAQLQEVSPDAADSGPIFDDEPVQKVSNNDHYNVFAMESVHPEEEIDQNDDDNDLAKERELLASLIEKLKCEINVSKNHNKFLETSNKVLVEKLKSEIEDFKNKNKSLESSNHFFNETNNRLSETNNLLYTDYKKSEAELARRNSKEYAS
;
A
#
# COMPACT_ATOMS: atom_id res chain seq x y z
N GLY A 1 46.56 -38.89 52.68
CA GLY A 1 47.03 -37.80 51.82
C GLY A 1 46.27 -37.85 50.52
N THR A 2 45.75 -36.70 50.08
CA THR A 2 45.55 -36.20 48.70
C THR A 2 44.60 -35.00 48.85
N GLY A 3 45.19 -33.79 48.91
CA GLY A 3 44.47 -32.52 48.97
C GLY A 3 44.23 -31.99 47.55
N TYR A 4 43.04 -31.44 47.33
CA TYR A 4 42.58 -30.89 46.05
C TYR A 4 43.22 -29.53 45.80
N GLU A 5 43.84 -29.35 44.63
CA GLU A 5 44.32 -28.06 44.13
C GLU A 5 43.15 -27.26 43.55
N ASN A 6 42.87 -26.10 44.16
CA ASN A 6 41.91 -25.13 43.66
C ASN A 6 42.51 -24.38 42.46
N GLN A 7 41.87 -24.51 41.30
CA GLN A 7 42.25 -23.78 40.10
C GLN A 7 41.76 -22.33 40.17
N ARG A 8 42.73 -21.42 40.12
CA ARG A 8 42.64 -19.96 40.20
C ARG A 8 41.72 -19.40 39.09
N ILE A 9 40.52 -18.95 39.45
CA ILE A 9 39.64 -18.21 38.54
C ILE A 9 40.20 -16.78 38.41
N GLY A 10 40.78 -16.48 37.23
CA GLY A 10 41.13 -15.13 36.83
C GLY A 10 39.90 -14.43 36.27
N ASN A 11 39.50 -13.31 36.87
CA ASN A 11 38.46 -12.44 36.35
C ASN A 11 38.94 -11.81 35.03
N VAL A 12 38.35 -12.23 33.91
CA VAL A 12 38.51 -11.55 32.63
C VAL A 12 37.59 -10.33 32.63
N ALA A 13 38.21 -9.17 32.76
CA ALA A 13 37.65 -7.90 32.36
C ALA A 13 37.47 -7.86 30.85
N GLY A 14 36.32 -7.37 30.37
CA GLY A 14 36.16 -6.92 28.99
C GLY A 14 35.05 -7.60 28.21
N ALA A 15 33.83 -7.08 28.34
CA ALA A 15 32.86 -6.91 27.26
C ALA A 15 31.62 -6.22 27.85
N ARG A 16 31.65 -4.89 27.92
CA ARG A 16 30.39 -4.11 28.00
C ARG A 16 29.94 -3.92 26.56
N GLU A 17 29.00 -4.75 26.15
CA GLU A 17 28.30 -4.64 24.89
C GLU A 17 27.47 -3.35 24.93
N THR A 18 27.76 -2.45 24.00
CA THR A 18 27.02 -1.22 23.74
C THR A 18 25.67 -1.59 23.13
N VAL A 19 24.62 -1.56 23.95
CA VAL A 19 23.24 -1.54 23.45
C VAL A 19 23.00 -0.13 22.92
N GLU A 20 23.04 0.03 21.59
CA GLU A 20 22.40 1.15 20.92
C GLU A 20 20.90 1.09 21.24
N GLN A 21 20.47 1.87 22.23
CA GLN A 21 19.09 2.31 22.27
C GLN A 21 18.92 3.24 21.07
N ALA A 22 18.19 2.78 20.06
CA ALA A 22 17.60 3.67 19.08
C ALA A 22 16.67 4.62 19.85
N ASP A 23 17.13 5.86 20.00
CA ASP A 23 16.36 7.03 20.46
C ASP A 23 15.33 7.30 19.37
N TRP A 24 14.16 6.65 19.47
CA TRP A 24 13.00 6.99 18.67
C TRP A 24 12.47 8.32 19.22
N ARG A 25 13.06 9.42 18.77
CA ARG A 25 12.33 10.71 18.74
C ARG A 25 11.45 10.61 17.50
N ASP A 26 10.15 10.41 17.67
CA ASP A 26 9.16 11.48 17.88
C ASP A 26 9.27 12.57 16.81
N ASP A 27 9.05 12.18 15.55
CA ASP A 27 8.71 13.07 14.45
C ASP A 27 7.19 12.98 14.19
N THR A 28 6.39 12.99 15.26
CA THR A 28 4.92 12.95 15.21
C THR A 28 4.36 14.36 14.99
N ASP A 29 4.83 15.07 13.96
CA ASP A 29 4.31 16.39 13.57
C ASP A 29 3.92 16.47 12.07
N ASP A 30 4.08 15.39 11.28
CA ASP A 30 3.78 15.41 9.82
C ASP A 30 2.33 15.02 9.48
N ASP A 31 1.62 14.33 10.39
CA ASP A 31 0.23 13.91 10.17
C ASP A 31 -0.78 15.07 10.38
N GLU A 32 -0.39 16.18 11.03
CA GLU A 32 -1.28 17.32 11.31
C GLU A 32 -1.55 18.20 10.06
N LEU A 33 -0.67 18.16 9.04
CA LEU A 33 -0.84 18.93 7.80
C LEU A 33 -1.76 18.22 6.79
N GLU A 34 -1.73 16.88 6.70
CA GLU A 34 -2.61 16.09 5.83
C GLU A 34 -4.08 16.21 6.26
N ASP A 35 -4.35 16.18 7.56
CA ASP A 35 -5.71 16.33 8.09
C ASP A 35 -6.28 17.73 7.85
N GLN A 36 -5.44 18.77 7.91
CA GLN A 36 -5.86 20.14 7.63
C GLN A 36 -6.11 20.36 6.13
N GLU A 37 -5.30 19.80 5.22
CA GLU A 37 -5.50 19.90 3.76
C GLU A 37 -6.76 19.15 3.29
N LEU A 38 -7.02 17.97 3.88
CA LEU A 38 -8.22 17.19 3.60
C LEU A 38 -9.50 17.91 4.04
N GLU A 39 -9.45 18.63 5.17
CA GLU A 39 -10.57 19.43 5.67
C GLU A 39 -10.89 20.62 4.73
N VAL A 40 -9.87 21.33 4.21
CA VAL A 40 -10.11 22.41 3.23
C VAL A 40 -10.63 21.87 1.90
N HIS A 41 -10.13 20.72 1.44
CA HIS A 41 -10.60 20.08 0.22
C HIS A 41 -12.07 19.63 0.35
N TYR A 42 -12.47 19.06 1.49
CA TYR A 42 -13.85 18.66 1.73
C TYR A 42 -14.79 19.87 1.87
N MET A 43 -14.35 20.95 2.53
CA MET A 43 -15.11 22.20 2.65
C MET A 43 -15.34 22.87 1.29
N TYR A 44 -14.35 22.84 0.38
CA TYR A 44 -14.49 23.34 -0.99
C TYR A 44 -15.48 22.51 -1.83
N MET A 45 -15.44 21.17 -1.72
CA MET A 45 -16.37 20.28 -2.43
C MET A 45 -17.82 20.49 -1.97
N ALA A 46 -18.06 20.70 -0.68
CA ALA A 46 -19.38 21.01 -0.14
C ALA A 46 -19.95 22.33 -0.68
N GLN A 47 -19.11 23.37 -0.80
CA GLN A 47 -19.52 24.66 -1.37
C GLN A 47 -19.89 24.54 -2.87
N LEU A 48 -19.17 23.73 -3.64
CA LEU A 48 -19.51 23.49 -5.05
C LEU A 48 -20.82 22.72 -5.22
N GLN A 49 -21.15 21.85 -4.27
CA GLN A 49 -22.40 21.07 -4.29
C GLN A 49 -23.63 21.90 -3.87
N GLU A 50 -23.45 22.91 -3.01
CA GLU A 50 -24.53 23.82 -2.58
C GLU A 50 -24.87 24.90 -3.64
N VAL A 51 -23.92 25.21 -4.53
CA VAL A 51 -24.09 26.20 -5.62
C VAL A 51 -24.79 25.61 -6.86
N SER A 52 -25.17 24.33 -6.86
CA SER A 52 -26.01 23.73 -7.91
C SER A 52 -27.00 22.70 -7.37
N PRO A 53 -28.16 23.13 -6.84
CA PRO A 53 -29.20 22.21 -6.41
C PRO A 53 -30.07 21.67 -7.57
N ASP A 54 -29.91 22.15 -8.81
CA ASP A 54 -30.89 21.93 -9.88
C ASP A 54 -30.36 21.13 -11.08
N ALA A 55 -29.80 19.95 -10.81
CA ALA A 55 -29.55 18.93 -11.84
C ALA A 55 -29.91 17.53 -11.30
N ALA A 56 -31.06 17.42 -10.64
CA ALA A 56 -31.55 16.17 -10.05
C ALA A 56 -32.35 15.27 -11.01
N ASP A 57 -32.15 15.35 -12.33
CA ASP A 57 -32.89 14.53 -13.31
C ASP A 57 -32.04 13.85 -14.41
N SER A 58 -30.72 13.76 -14.25
CA SER A 58 -29.90 12.97 -15.18
C SER A 58 -29.50 11.66 -14.52
N GLY A 59 -30.32 10.63 -14.75
CA GLY A 59 -30.01 9.25 -14.40
C GLY A 59 -28.70 8.74 -15.02
N PRO A 60 -28.20 7.57 -14.58
CA PRO A 60 -26.87 7.08 -14.94
C PRO A 60 -26.74 6.75 -16.43
N ILE A 61 -25.81 7.43 -17.11
CA ILE A 61 -25.51 7.32 -18.56
C ILE A 61 -24.50 6.17 -18.82
N PHE A 62 -24.78 4.95 -18.38
CA PHE A 62 -23.85 3.82 -18.60
C PHE A 62 -24.52 2.51 -19.03
N ASP A 63 -25.55 2.59 -19.87
CA ASP A 63 -26.10 1.41 -20.55
C ASP A 63 -26.18 1.64 -22.07
N ASP A 64 -25.03 1.85 -22.73
CA ASP A 64 -24.96 1.59 -24.18
C ASP A 64 -23.59 1.04 -24.60
N GLU A 65 -23.66 -0.11 -25.26
CA GLU A 65 -22.57 -0.93 -25.81
C GLU A 65 -21.80 -0.17 -26.90
N PRO A 66 -20.45 -0.30 -27.01
CA PRO A 66 -19.68 0.52 -27.95
C PRO A 66 -19.81 -0.05 -29.38
N VAL A 67 -20.69 0.53 -30.19
CA VAL A 67 -20.81 0.18 -31.61
C VAL A 67 -19.69 0.85 -32.41
N GLN A 68 -18.76 0.04 -32.90
CA GLN A 68 -17.69 0.46 -33.80
C GLN A 68 -18.19 0.90 -35.20
N LYS A 69 -17.38 1.79 -35.79
CA LYS A 69 -17.20 2.13 -37.22
C LYS A 69 -17.97 3.35 -37.73
N VAL A 70 -17.38 4.53 -37.54
CA VAL A 70 -17.52 5.67 -38.47
C VAL A 70 -16.32 5.67 -39.41
N SER A 71 -16.57 5.72 -40.71
CA SER A 71 -15.53 5.92 -41.73
C SER A 71 -14.93 7.32 -41.58
N ASN A 72 -13.60 7.41 -41.45
CA ASN A 72 -12.89 8.67 -41.54
C ASN A 72 -12.99 9.20 -42.98
N ASN A 73 -13.86 10.19 -43.20
CA ASN A 73 -13.87 10.97 -44.43
C ASN A 73 -12.88 12.13 -44.24
N ASP A 74 -11.68 11.98 -44.78
CA ASP A 74 -10.55 12.92 -44.65
C ASP A 74 -10.73 14.20 -45.50
N HIS A 75 -11.91 14.85 -45.42
CA HIS A 75 -12.16 16.09 -46.16
C HIS A 75 -12.99 17.12 -45.39
N TYR A 76 -12.62 17.38 -44.13
CA TYR A 76 -13.01 18.60 -43.44
C TYR A 76 -11.78 19.50 -43.27
N ASN A 77 -11.48 20.27 -44.32
CA ASN A 77 -10.58 21.41 -44.20
C ASN A 77 -11.41 22.59 -43.68
N VAL A 78 -11.47 22.76 -42.36
CA VAL A 78 -12.17 23.84 -41.62
C VAL A 78 -11.56 25.24 -41.86
N PHE A 79 -10.73 25.41 -42.89
CA PHE A 79 -10.12 26.69 -43.28
C PHE A 79 -10.57 27.22 -44.64
N ALA A 80 -11.54 26.60 -45.31
CA ALA A 80 -12.12 27.11 -46.55
C ALA A 80 -13.55 27.65 -46.34
N MET A 81 -13.69 28.70 -45.53
CA MET A 81 -14.83 29.62 -45.66
C MET A 81 -14.35 30.81 -46.48
N GLU A 82 -14.59 30.76 -47.78
CA GLU A 82 -14.61 31.93 -48.64
C GLU A 82 -15.78 32.81 -48.17
N SER A 83 -15.50 33.74 -47.26
CA SER A 83 -16.50 34.70 -46.78
C SER A 83 -16.77 35.71 -47.88
N VAL A 84 -17.71 35.42 -48.76
CA VAL A 84 -18.34 36.43 -49.61
C VAL A 84 -19.03 37.40 -48.65
N HIS A 85 -18.42 38.56 -48.39
CA HIS A 85 -19.03 39.63 -47.61
C HIS A 85 -20.09 40.30 -48.49
N PRO A 86 -21.39 40.27 -48.14
CA PRO A 86 -22.25 41.37 -48.52
C PRO A 86 -21.81 42.56 -47.67
N GLU A 87 -21.35 43.63 -48.31
CA GLU A 87 -21.22 44.95 -47.67
C GLU A 87 -22.63 45.42 -47.28
N GLU A 88 -23.13 44.91 -46.15
CA GLU A 88 -24.22 45.53 -45.41
C GLU A 88 -23.59 46.62 -44.55
N GLU A 89 -23.87 47.88 -44.91
CA GLU A 89 -23.51 49.05 -44.13
C GLU A 89 -24.00 48.86 -42.69
N ILE A 90 -23.05 48.67 -41.77
CA ILE A 90 -23.33 48.59 -40.35
C ILE A 90 -23.52 50.02 -39.87
N ASP A 91 -24.79 50.36 -39.62
CA ASP A 91 -25.19 51.51 -38.83
C ASP A 91 -24.41 51.50 -37.50
N GLN A 92 -23.75 52.61 -37.19
CA GLN A 92 -22.97 52.79 -35.97
C GLN A 92 -23.93 52.85 -34.78
N ASN A 93 -24.27 51.69 -34.22
CA ASN A 93 -25.01 51.57 -32.98
C ASN A 93 -24.08 51.09 -31.85
N ASP A 94 -24.29 51.68 -30.68
CA ASP A 94 -23.59 51.60 -29.37
C ASP A 94 -23.35 50.18 -28.77
N ASP A 95 -23.32 49.10 -29.56
CA ASP A 95 -23.26 47.70 -29.10
C ASP A 95 -21.83 47.16 -28.85
N ASP A 96 -20.79 47.99 -29.00
CA ASP A 96 -19.40 47.64 -28.68
C ASP A 96 -19.19 47.28 -27.18
N ASN A 97 -20.10 47.73 -26.31
CA ASN A 97 -20.04 47.48 -24.87
C ASN A 97 -20.34 46.03 -24.49
N ASP A 98 -21.18 45.32 -25.25
CA ASP A 98 -21.54 43.93 -24.93
C ASP A 98 -20.48 42.95 -25.42
N LEU A 99 -19.87 43.20 -26.58
CA LEU A 99 -18.72 42.43 -27.05
C LEU A 99 -17.50 42.56 -26.13
N ALA A 100 -17.27 43.74 -25.55
CA ALA A 100 -16.18 43.97 -24.61
C ALA A 100 -16.35 43.14 -23.32
N LYS A 101 -17.58 43.08 -22.77
CA LYS A 101 -17.89 42.25 -21.59
C LYS A 101 -17.76 40.76 -21.87
N GLU A 102 -18.22 40.29 -23.03
CA GLU A 102 -18.05 38.88 -23.42
C GLU A 102 -16.57 38.50 -23.54
N ARG A 103 -15.73 39.39 -24.07
CA ARG A 103 -14.27 39.18 -24.14
C ARG A 103 -13.61 39.16 -22.76
N GLU A 104 -14.05 40.02 -21.84
CA GLU A 104 -13.58 40.04 -20.45
C GLU A 104 -13.95 38.75 -19.70
N LEU A 105 -15.20 38.29 -19.85
CA LEU A 105 -15.66 37.02 -19.30
C LEU A 105 -14.88 35.83 -19.87
N LEU A 106 -14.65 35.82 -21.20
CA LEU A 106 -13.85 34.78 -21.85
C LEU A 106 -12.40 34.78 -21.34
N ALA A 107 -11.79 35.96 -21.14
CA ALA A 107 -10.45 36.07 -20.57
C ALA A 107 -10.39 35.52 -19.14
N SER A 108 -11.38 35.84 -18.31
CA SER A 108 -11.50 35.32 -16.94
C SER A 108 -11.66 33.79 -16.92
N LEU A 109 -12.49 33.23 -17.80
CA LEU A 109 -12.68 31.79 -17.93
C LEU A 109 -11.39 31.08 -18.39
N ILE A 110 -10.65 31.67 -19.34
CA ILE A 110 -9.37 31.15 -19.80
C ILE A 110 -8.33 31.16 -18.68
N GLU A 111 -8.28 32.23 -17.87
CA GLU A 111 -7.39 32.32 -16.73
C GLU A 111 -7.72 31.27 -15.67
N LYS A 112 -9.01 31.09 -15.35
CA LYS A 112 -9.47 30.04 -14.42
C LYS A 112 -9.08 28.64 -14.89
N LEU A 113 -9.36 28.31 -16.15
CA LEU A 113 -9.02 27.01 -16.72
C LEU A 113 -7.50 26.76 -16.71
N LYS A 114 -6.68 27.78 -16.97
CA LYS A 114 -5.22 27.66 -16.85
C LYS A 114 -4.77 27.33 -15.44
N CYS A 115 -5.33 28.01 -14.44
CA CYS A 115 -5.04 27.75 -13.03
C CYS A 115 -5.44 26.32 -12.65
N GLU A 116 -6.64 25.89 -13.02
CA GLU A 116 -7.17 24.56 -12.72
C GLU A 116 -6.33 23.44 -13.38
N ILE A 117 -5.95 23.62 -14.65
CA ILE A 117 -5.02 22.73 -15.36
C ILE A 117 -3.68 22.64 -14.62
N ASN A 118 -3.16 23.75 -14.10
CA ASN A 118 -1.88 23.76 -13.38
C ASN A 118 -1.96 23.01 -12.05
N VAL A 119 -3.06 23.18 -11.29
CA VAL A 119 -3.32 22.44 -10.06
C VAL A 119 -3.42 20.94 -10.36
N SER A 120 -4.21 20.53 -11.35
CA SER A 120 -4.34 19.12 -11.74
C SER A 120 -3.01 18.50 -12.16
N LYS A 121 -2.15 19.24 -12.87
CA LYS A 121 -0.80 18.77 -13.21
C LYS A 121 0.06 18.52 -11.98
N ASN A 122 0.02 19.42 -11.00
CA ASN A 122 0.79 19.28 -9.76
C ASN A 122 0.29 18.10 -8.93
N HIS A 123 -1.03 17.95 -8.79
CA HIS A 123 -1.63 16.82 -8.08
C HIS A 123 -1.26 15.48 -8.75
N ASN A 124 -1.30 15.41 -10.08
CA ASN A 124 -0.90 14.20 -10.81
C ASN A 124 0.58 13.85 -10.55
N LYS A 125 1.48 14.83 -10.53
CA LYS A 125 2.89 14.61 -10.19
C LYS A 125 3.08 14.08 -8.76
N PHE A 126 2.30 14.60 -7.80
CA PHE A 126 2.30 14.09 -6.43
C PHE A 126 1.84 12.63 -6.37
N LEU A 127 0.70 12.31 -7.01
CA LEU A 127 0.19 10.95 -7.11
C LEU A 127 1.18 10.00 -7.78
N GLU A 128 1.85 10.42 -8.85
CA GLU A 128 2.88 9.61 -9.52
C GLU A 128 4.06 9.30 -8.57
N THR A 129 4.49 10.29 -7.80
CA THR A 129 5.57 10.11 -6.81
C THR A 129 5.14 9.20 -5.67
N SER A 130 3.94 9.42 -5.11
CA SER A 130 3.38 8.62 -4.01
C SER A 130 3.16 7.16 -4.43
N ASN A 131 2.56 6.93 -5.60
CA ASN A 131 2.36 5.58 -6.16
C ASN A 131 3.69 4.86 -6.36
N LYS A 132 4.73 5.56 -6.82
CA LYS A 132 6.07 4.97 -6.97
C LYS A 132 6.66 4.54 -5.62
N VAL A 133 6.55 5.38 -4.59
CA VAL A 133 7.03 5.04 -3.23
C VAL A 133 6.27 3.85 -2.67
N LEU A 134 4.94 3.83 -2.82
CA LEU A 134 4.09 2.72 -2.38
C LEU A 134 4.48 1.39 -3.06
N VAL A 135 4.73 1.42 -4.37
CA VAL A 135 5.17 0.23 -5.12
C VAL A 135 6.50 -0.32 -4.60
N GLU A 136 7.49 0.53 -4.32
CA GLU A 136 8.76 0.07 -3.77
C GLU A 136 8.61 -0.50 -2.35
N LYS A 137 7.76 0.12 -1.50
CA LYS A 137 7.44 -0.40 -0.14
C LYS A 137 6.78 -1.77 -0.20
N LEU A 138 5.78 -1.94 -1.06
CA LEU A 138 5.12 -3.23 -1.25
C LEU A 138 6.10 -4.30 -1.75
N LYS A 139 7.01 -3.92 -2.65
CA LYS A 139 8.03 -4.83 -3.18
C LYS A 139 9.01 -5.28 -2.10
N SER A 140 9.48 -4.39 -1.22
CA SER A 140 10.33 -4.79 -0.09
C SER A 140 9.58 -5.71 0.87
N GLU A 141 8.33 -5.39 1.20
CA GLU A 141 7.53 -6.19 2.13
C GLU A 141 7.25 -7.61 1.58
N ILE A 142 6.99 -7.73 0.27
CA ILE A 142 6.85 -9.04 -0.39
C ILE A 142 8.14 -9.86 -0.30
N GLU A 143 9.31 -9.24 -0.48
CA GLU A 143 10.59 -9.97 -0.38
C GLU A 143 10.88 -10.42 1.06
N ASP A 144 10.55 -9.59 2.06
CA ASP A 144 10.63 -9.96 3.47
C ASP A 144 9.73 -11.15 3.81
N PHE A 145 8.47 -11.12 3.37
CA PHE A 145 7.54 -12.24 3.56
C PHE A 145 8.05 -13.52 2.91
N LYS A 146 8.63 -13.43 1.70
CA LYS A 146 9.20 -14.57 0.99
C LYS A 146 10.37 -15.18 1.76
N ASN A 147 11.23 -14.37 2.35
CA ASN A 147 12.35 -14.84 3.17
C ASN A 147 11.87 -15.49 4.48
N LYS A 148 10.90 -14.88 5.14
CA LYS A 148 10.25 -15.47 6.32
C LYS A 148 9.60 -16.82 6.00
N ASN A 149 8.93 -16.94 4.86
CA ASN A 149 8.30 -18.19 4.44
C ASN A 149 9.31 -19.34 4.22
N LYS A 150 10.46 -19.06 3.59
CA LYS A 150 11.55 -20.05 3.45
C LYS A 150 12.10 -20.51 4.81
N SER A 151 12.23 -19.58 5.75
CA SER A 151 12.69 -19.88 7.12
C SER A 151 11.68 -20.78 7.86
N LEU A 152 10.38 -20.47 7.73
CA LEU A 152 9.30 -21.29 8.29
C LEU A 152 9.27 -22.69 7.68
N GLU A 153 9.43 -22.82 6.37
CA GLU A 153 9.49 -24.12 5.69
C GLU A 153 10.65 -24.98 6.22
N SER A 154 11.84 -24.38 6.39
CA SER A 154 12.99 -25.05 7.00
C SER A 154 12.75 -25.46 8.45
N SER A 155 12.09 -24.60 9.23
CA SER A 155 11.73 -24.88 10.63
C SER A 155 10.72 -26.04 10.72
N ASN A 156 9.72 -26.06 9.84
CA ASN A 156 8.74 -27.13 9.75
C ASN A 156 9.38 -28.47 9.37
N HIS A 157 10.32 -28.47 8.43
CA HIS A 157 11.09 -29.67 8.10
C HIS A 157 11.81 -30.22 9.35
N PHE A 158 12.54 -29.36 10.06
CA PHE A 158 13.25 -29.75 11.28
C PHE A 158 12.32 -30.27 12.38
N PHE A 159 11.17 -29.62 12.58
CA PHE A 159 10.16 -30.05 13.54
C PHE A 159 9.62 -31.45 13.20
N ASN A 160 9.29 -31.69 11.93
CA ASN A 160 8.81 -32.99 11.49
C ASN A 160 9.86 -34.09 11.70
N GLU A 161 11.12 -33.83 11.36
CA GLU A 161 12.21 -34.79 11.55
C GLU A 161 12.45 -35.11 13.03
N THR A 162 12.47 -34.09 13.89
CA THR A 162 12.62 -34.29 15.34
C THR A 162 11.42 -35.03 15.94
N ASN A 163 10.21 -34.76 15.48
CA ASN A 163 9.00 -35.47 15.92
C ASN A 163 9.03 -36.95 15.51
N ASN A 164 9.50 -37.25 14.29
CA ASN A 164 9.69 -38.63 13.83
C ASN A 164 10.70 -39.39 14.71
N ARG A 165 11.86 -38.77 15.00
CA ARG A 165 12.88 -39.35 15.91
C ARG A 165 12.35 -39.58 17.33
N LEU A 166 11.52 -38.66 17.82
CA LEU A 166 10.88 -38.78 19.12
C LEU A 166 9.90 -39.96 19.14
N SER A 167 9.13 -40.15 18.07
CA SER A 167 8.22 -41.29 17.92
C SER A 167 8.98 -42.62 17.94
N GLU A 168 10.10 -42.73 17.21
CA GLU A 168 10.96 -43.91 17.23
C GLU A 168 11.51 -44.22 18.63
N THR A 169 11.99 -43.18 19.33
CA THR A 169 12.50 -43.31 20.70
C THR A 169 11.40 -43.77 21.67
N ASN A 170 10.19 -43.21 21.57
CA ASN A 170 9.05 -43.60 22.38
C ASN A 170 8.66 -45.06 22.16
N ASN A 171 8.66 -45.52 20.90
CA ASN A 171 8.39 -46.91 20.57
C ASN A 171 9.42 -47.85 21.21
N LEU A 172 10.71 -47.52 21.10
CA LEU A 172 11.78 -48.32 21.70
C LEU A 172 11.62 -48.39 23.23
N LEU A 173 11.42 -47.25 23.88
CA LEU A 173 11.22 -47.18 25.33
C LEU A 173 10.01 -47.99 25.78
N TYR A 174 8.91 -47.96 25.01
CA TYR A 174 7.73 -48.76 25.31
C TYR A 174 8.02 -50.26 25.23
N THR A 175 8.79 -50.70 24.22
CA THR A 175 9.18 -52.11 24.11
C THR A 175 10.08 -52.56 25.26
N ASP A 176 11.04 -51.73 25.68
CA ASP A 176 11.92 -52.01 26.82
C ASP A 176 11.14 -52.05 28.14
N TYR A 177 10.19 -51.13 28.32
CA TYR A 177 9.29 -51.12 29.47
C TYR A 177 8.49 -52.43 29.57
N LYS A 178 7.86 -52.85 28.46
CA LYS A 178 7.08 -54.10 28.43
C LYS A 178 7.93 -55.34 28.71
N LYS A 179 9.18 -55.34 28.26
CA LYS A 179 10.14 -56.42 28.56
C LYS A 179 10.50 -56.44 30.05
N SER A 180 10.77 -55.29 30.65
CA SER A 180 11.07 -55.15 32.08
C SER A 180 9.89 -55.58 32.95
N GLU A 181 8.66 -55.20 32.57
CA GLU A 181 7.41 -55.61 33.23
C GLU A 181 7.27 -57.15 33.26
N ALA A 182 7.51 -57.81 32.12
CA ALA A 182 7.47 -59.26 32.02
C ALA A 182 8.56 -59.96 32.85
N GLU A 183 9.77 -59.39 32.91
CA GLU A 183 10.86 -59.95 33.72
C GLU A 183 10.59 -59.82 35.23
N LEU A 184 10.04 -58.69 35.67
CA LEU A 184 9.63 -58.48 37.05
C LEU A 184 8.56 -59.49 37.48
N ALA A 185 7.53 -59.69 36.66
CA ALA A 185 6.50 -60.70 36.91
C ALA A 185 7.10 -62.10 37.07
N ARG A 186 8.10 -62.45 36.24
CA ARG A 186 8.81 -63.74 36.31
C ARG A 186 9.61 -63.89 37.61
N ARG A 187 10.30 -62.84 38.06
CA ARG A 187 11.06 -62.85 39.33
C ARG A 187 10.13 -63.02 40.53
N ASN A 188 9.04 -62.25 40.59
CA ASN A 188 8.05 -62.35 41.65
C ASN A 188 7.45 -63.78 41.71
N SER A 189 7.14 -64.39 40.56
CA SER A 189 6.58 -65.76 40.55
C SER A 189 7.53 -66.83 41.10
N LYS A 190 8.85 -66.66 40.97
CA LYS A 190 9.85 -67.58 41.53
C LYS A 190 10.00 -67.44 43.04
N GLU A 191 9.89 -66.22 43.55
CA GLU A 191 10.13 -65.91 44.96
C GLU A 191 9.04 -66.48 45.88
N TYR A 192 7.80 -66.64 45.38
CA TYR A 192 6.71 -67.30 46.11
C TYR A 192 6.63 -68.83 45.94
N ALA A 193 7.53 -69.42 45.13
CA ALA A 193 7.55 -70.86 44.84
C ALA A 193 8.74 -71.60 45.50
N SER A 194 9.59 -70.90 46.25
CA SER A 194 10.65 -71.48 47.11
C SER A 194 10.22 -71.44 48.57
#